data_AF-A0A8C2F1F5-F1
#
_entry.id   AF-A0A8C2F1F5-F1
#
_cell.length_a   1.000
_cell.length_b   1.000
_cell.length_c   1.000
_cell.angle_alpha   90.00
_cell.angle_beta   90.00
_cell.angle_gamma   90.00
#
_symmetry.space_group_name_H-M   'P 1'
#
loop_
_entity.id
_entity.type
_entity.pdbx_description
1 polymer ?
#
loop_
_entity_poly.entity_id
_entity_poly.type
_entity_poly.pdbx_seq_one_letter_code
_entity_poly.pdbx_strand_id
1 'polypeptide(L)'
;MRIVTLLTLCAVLWCSQGRKQEECLNQHITPPMIKDMMETSERIQKSLPKDNAPFHRILGKLKNCSKKLNVADFKRILEIYNEHVFQKLWKNNSQQLPKMFMGSFLRLKYKMEICETEGNQTLSLCGEENLKTFEDTIKMLQPKSLLKAQSEFRQVLVWISIAMDKSRTHEIH
;
A
#
# COMPACT_ATOMS: atom_id res chain seq x y z
N MET A 1 2.90 -8.23 41.04
CA MET A 1 2.72 -9.33 40.06
C MET A 1 1.58 -9.13 39.06
N ARG A 2 0.44 -8.52 39.42
CA ARG A 2 -0.71 -8.35 38.48
C ARG A 2 -0.43 -7.47 37.24
N ILE A 3 0.44 -6.46 37.35
CA ILE A 3 0.78 -5.55 36.24
C ILE A 3 1.60 -6.28 35.16
N VAL A 4 2.52 -7.17 35.55
CA VAL A 4 3.38 -7.90 34.62
C VAL A 4 2.56 -8.89 33.78
N THR A 5 1.59 -9.57 34.39
CA THR A 5 0.63 -10.45 33.69
C THR A 5 -0.30 -9.70 32.72
N LEU A 6 -0.66 -8.46 33.00
CA LEU A 6 -1.49 -7.63 32.12
C LEU A 6 -0.71 -7.16 30.88
N LEU A 7 0.55 -6.77 31.06
CA LEU A 7 1.42 -6.35 29.95
C LEU A 7 1.77 -7.51 29.01
N THR A 8 2.00 -8.71 29.55
CA THR A 8 2.25 -9.90 28.72
C THR A 8 1.01 -10.31 27.92
N LEU A 9 -0.20 -10.22 28.49
CA LEU A 9 -1.45 -10.48 27.77
C LEU A 9 -1.71 -9.47 26.64
N CYS A 10 -1.47 -8.17 26.86
CA CYS A 10 -1.60 -7.17 25.79
C CYS A 10 -0.61 -7.41 24.65
N ALA A 11 0.64 -7.75 24.95
CA ALA A 11 1.65 -8.05 23.93
C ALA A 11 1.28 -9.29 23.09
N VAL A 12 0.75 -10.34 23.72
CA VAL A 12 0.30 -11.56 23.04
C VAL A 12 -0.94 -11.30 22.17
N LEU A 13 -1.91 -10.53 22.67
CA LEU A 13 -3.10 -10.14 21.91
C LEU A 13 -2.74 -9.30 20.68
N TRP A 14 -1.83 -8.32 20.82
CA TRP A 14 -1.34 -7.52 19.70
C TRP A 14 -0.58 -8.34 18.65
N CYS A 15 0.25 -9.31 19.08
CA CYS A 15 0.92 -10.20 18.14
C CYS A 15 -0.06 -11.13 17.40
N SER A 16 -1.14 -11.56 18.05
CA SER A 16 -2.15 -12.45 17.44
C SER A 16 -3.00 -11.74 16.37
N GLN A 17 -3.30 -10.46 16.54
CA GLN A 17 -4.09 -9.68 15.58
C GLN A 17 -3.32 -9.39 14.29
N GLY A 18 -2.03 -9.04 14.39
CA GLY A 18 -1.18 -8.85 13.21
C GLY A 18 -1.05 -10.12 12.36
N ARG A 19 -0.90 -11.28 13.00
CA ARG A 19 -0.84 -12.58 12.32
C ARG A 19 -2.08 -12.89 11.47
N LYS A 20 -3.28 -12.60 11.98
CA LYS A 20 -4.53 -12.87 11.24
C LYS A 20 -4.66 -12.03 9.97
N GLN A 21 -4.32 -10.75 10.04
CA GLN A 21 -4.34 -9.88 8.87
C GLN A 21 -3.31 -10.33 7.83
N GLU A 22 -2.10 -10.69 8.27
CA GLU A 22 -1.06 -11.20 7.38
C GLU A 22 -1.42 -12.54 6.71
N GLU A 23 -2.05 -13.45 7.45
CA GLU A 23 -2.56 -14.72 6.93
C GLU A 23 -3.65 -14.48 5.89
N CYS A 24 -4.60 -13.57 6.18
CA CYS A 24 -5.61 -13.15 5.22
C CYS A 24 -4.97 -12.59 3.93
N LEU A 25 -3.93 -11.74 4.04
CA LEU A 25 -3.24 -11.22 2.86
C LEU A 25 -2.67 -12.34 2.00
N ASN A 26 -2.09 -13.38 2.60
CA ASN A 26 -1.55 -14.53 1.86
C ASN A 26 -2.63 -15.40 1.20
N GLN A 27 -3.79 -15.53 1.82
CA GLN A 27 -4.92 -16.29 1.27
C GLN A 27 -5.56 -15.55 0.09
N HIS A 28 -5.70 -14.22 0.20
CA HIS A 28 -6.43 -13.44 -0.79
C HIS A 28 -5.54 -12.83 -1.87
N ILE A 29 -4.32 -12.43 -1.56
CA ILE A 29 -3.42 -11.77 -2.51
C ILE A 29 -2.33 -12.77 -2.92
N THR A 30 -2.21 -13.03 -4.21
CA THR A 30 -1.20 -13.95 -4.73
C THR A 30 0.02 -13.17 -5.23
N PRO A 31 1.26 -13.69 -5.07
CA PRO A 31 2.44 -13.04 -5.63
C PRO A 31 2.36 -12.76 -7.14
N PRO A 32 1.78 -13.65 -7.98
CA PRO A 32 1.52 -13.35 -9.39
C PRO A 32 0.67 -12.09 -9.61
N MET A 33 -0.38 -11.87 -8.80
CA MET A 33 -1.22 -10.67 -8.92
C MET A 33 -0.42 -9.39 -8.70
N ILE A 34 0.44 -9.36 -7.66
CA ILE A 34 1.30 -8.21 -7.37
C ILE A 34 2.34 -8.01 -8.49
N LYS A 35 2.95 -9.10 -8.98
CA LYS A 35 3.91 -9.07 -10.09
C LYS A 35 3.28 -8.49 -11.37
N ASP A 36 2.10 -8.97 -11.76
CA ASP A 36 1.40 -8.49 -12.95
C ASP A 36 1.05 -7.00 -12.84
N MET A 37 0.67 -6.54 -11.65
CA MET A 37 0.44 -5.12 -11.39
C MET A 37 1.72 -4.29 -11.51
N MET A 38 2.86 -4.79 -11.02
CA MET A 38 4.15 -4.11 -11.17
C MET A 38 4.55 -4.00 -12.64
N GLU A 39 4.43 -5.08 -13.41
CA GLU A 39 4.74 -5.09 -14.85
C GLU A 39 3.83 -4.16 -15.64
N THR A 40 2.54 -4.15 -15.33
CA THR A 40 1.56 -3.25 -15.95
C THR A 40 1.89 -1.79 -15.61
N SER A 41 2.22 -1.50 -14.35
CA SER A 41 2.63 -0.16 -13.92
C SER A 41 3.88 0.32 -14.65
N GLU A 42 4.87 -0.56 -14.84
CA GLU A 42 6.10 -0.26 -15.59
C GLU A 42 5.80 0.01 -17.07
N ARG A 43 4.91 -0.76 -17.70
CA ARG A 43 4.49 -0.51 -19.09
C ARG A 43 3.78 0.84 -19.22
N ILE A 44 2.92 1.20 -18.27
CA ILE A 44 2.29 2.53 -18.22
C ILE A 44 3.39 3.59 -18.11
N GLN A 45 4.31 3.47 -17.14
CA GLN A 45 5.40 4.42 -16.97
C GLN A 45 6.23 4.62 -18.24
N LYS A 46 6.58 3.54 -18.94
CA LYS A 46 7.35 3.60 -20.21
C LYS A 46 6.58 4.30 -21.34
N SER A 47 5.24 4.26 -21.29
CA SER A 47 4.38 4.94 -22.26
C SER A 47 4.18 6.43 -21.98
N LEU A 48 4.55 6.90 -20.78
CA LEU A 48 4.38 8.28 -20.36
C LEU A 48 5.62 9.13 -20.74
N PRO A 49 5.44 10.45 -20.93
CA PRO A 49 6.57 11.35 -21.12
C PRO A 49 7.57 11.25 -19.96
N LYS A 50 8.86 11.28 -20.27
CA LYS A 50 9.90 11.32 -19.23
C LYS A 50 9.77 12.60 -18.41
N ASP A 51 9.71 12.46 -17.09
CA ASP A 51 9.82 13.58 -16.17
C ASP A 51 11.30 13.89 -15.93
N ASN A 52 11.76 15.03 -16.45
CA ASN A 52 13.13 15.52 -16.27
C ASN A 52 13.25 16.47 -15.06
N ALA A 53 12.18 16.67 -14.27
CA ALA A 53 12.21 17.56 -13.11
C ALA A 53 13.15 17.06 -12.00
N PRO A 54 13.67 17.95 -11.14
CA PRO A 54 14.49 17.59 -9.99
C PRO A 54 13.86 16.47 -9.16
N PHE A 55 14.71 15.59 -8.62
CA PHE A 55 14.31 14.33 -7.99
C PHE A 55 13.64 14.56 -6.62
N HIS A 56 12.39 15.04 -6.58
CA HIS A 56 11.59 15.09 -5.37
C HIS A 56 10.81 13.78 -5.19
N ARG A 57 11.16 12.95 -4.20
CA ARG A 57 10.46 11.68 -3.93
C ARG A 57 9.14 11.93 -3.22
N ILE A 58 8.04 11.49 -3.82
CA ILE A 58 6.69 11.64 -3.26
C ILE A 58 6.52 10.71 -2.04
N LEU A 59 7.02 9.49 -2.13
CA LEU A 59 6.95 8.48 -1.06
C LEU A 59 7.98 8.67 0.07
N GLY A 60 8.70 9.79 0.12
CA GLY A 60 9.91 10.00 0.92
C GLY A 60 9.82 9.53 2.38
N LYS A 61 8.97 10.15 3.20
CA LYS A 61 8.86 9.83 4.64
C LYS A 61 8.29 8.44 4.89
N LEU A 62 7.23 8.07 4.16
CA LEU A 62 6.62 6.74 4.24
C LEU A 62 7.59 5.61 3.92
N LYS A 63 8.53 5.82 2.99
CA LYS A 63 9.54 4.83 2.63
C LYS A 63 10.38 4.38 3.82
N ASN A 64 10.74 5.32 4.70
CA ASN A 64 11.61 5.05 5.84
C ASN A 64 10.97 4.13 6.88
N CYS A 65 9.64 4.13 6.98
CA CYS A 65 8.90 3.27 7.90
C CYS A 65 8.00 2.24 7.20
N SER A 66 8.17 2.03 5.88
CA SER A 66 7.41 1.05 5.08
C SER A 66 7.35 -0.36 5.66
N LYS A 67 8.40 -0.80 6.36
CA LYS A 67 8.44 -2.11 7.03
C LYS A 67 7.55 -2.19 8.29
N LYS A 68 7.05 -1.06 8.80
CA LYS A 68 6.20 -0.97 10.00
C LYS A 68 4.72 -0.77 9.65
N LEU A 69 4.41 -0.60 8.36
CA LEU A 69 3.05 -0.42 7.90
C LEU A 69 2.24 -1.72 8.08
N ASN A 70 1.01 -1.59 8.54
CA ASN A 70 0.05 -2.67 8.65
C ASN A 70 -1.00 -2.62 7.52
N VAL A 71 -2.00 -3.51 7.57
CA VAL A 71 -3.05 -3.60 6.55
C VAL A 71 -3.89 -2.33 6.45
N ALA A 72 -4.24 -1.71 7.58
CA ALA A 72 -4.98 -0.44 7.61
C ALA A 72 -4.18 0.68 6.94
N ASP A 73 -2.87 0.75 7.19
CA ASP A 73 -1.99 1.72 6.54
C ASP A 73 -1.94 1.52 5.02
N PHE A 74 -1.79 0.28 4.56
CA PHE A 74 -1.78 -0.02 3.13
C PHE A 74 -3.11 0.30 2.48
N LYS A 75 -4.24 -0.06 3.10
CA LYS A 75 -5.57 0.32 2.63
C LYS A 75 -5.67 1.84 2.46
N ARG A 76 -5.23 2.61 3.46
CA ARG A 76 -5.25 4.08 3.39
C ARG A 76 -4.38 4.63 2.26
N ILE A 77 -3.18 4.07 2.05
CA ILE A 77 -2.31 4.44 0.92
C ILE A 77 -3.03 4.18 -0.42
N LEU A 78 -3.67 3.01 -0.56
CA LEU A 78 -4.43 2.68 -1.78
C LEU A 78 -5.59 3.67 -1.99
N GLU A 79 -6.33 4.04 -0.96
CA GLU A 79 -7.39 5.06 -1.05
C GLU A 79 -6.87 6.40 -1.54
N ILE A 80 -5.79 6.91 -0.94
CA ILE A 80 -5.15 8.18 -1.32
C ILE A 80 -4.75 8.15 -2.81
N TYR A 81 -4.12 7.06 -3.25
CA TYR A 81 -3.75 6.89 -4.67
C TYR A 81 -4.97 6.84 -5.59
N ASN A 82 -6.02 6.13 -5.20
CA ASN A 82 -7.24 6.05 -5.98
C ASN A 82 -7.86 7.45 -6.17
N GLU A 83 -8.11 8.14 -5.07
CA GLU A 83 -8.86 9.41 -5.04
C GLU A 83 -8.08 10.57 -5.67
N HIS A 84 -6.76 10.61 -5.45
CA HIS A 84 -5.98 11.81 -5.77
C HIS A 84 -4.99 11.61 -6.90
N VAL A 85 -4.72 10.38 -7.34
CA VAL A 85 -3.82 10.10 -8.46
C VAL A 85 -4.59 9.46 -9.60
N PHE A 86 -5.12 8.26 -9.41
CA PHE A 86 -5.68 7.46 -10.51
C PHE A 86 -7.00 8.02 -11.04
N GLN A 87 -7.93 8.40 -10.17
CA GLN A 87 -9.17 9.04 -10.61
C GLN A 87 -8.91 10.36 -11.34
N LYS A 88 -7.90 11.14 -10.93
CA LYS A 88 -7.55 12.39 -11.62
C LYS A 88 -6.86 12.14 -12.97
N LEU A 89 -5.94 11.18 -13.04
CA LEU A 89 -5.22 10.84 -14.27
C LEU A 89 -6.10 10.17 -15.32
N TRP A 90 -7.04 9.34 -14.89
CA TRP A 90 -7.75 8.42 -15.78
C TRP A 90 -9.26 8.62 -15.83
N LYS A 91 -9.79 9.72 -15.26
CA LYS A 91 -11.23 10.05 -15.25
C LYS A 91 -11.94 9.82 -16.59
N ASN A 92 -11.24 10.12 -17.69
CA ASN A 92 -11.74 10.02 -19.06
C ASN A 92 -10.84 9.17 -19.97
N ASN A 93 -9.94 8.36 -19.42
CA ASN A 93 -8.99 7.62 -20.24
C ASN A 93 -9.62 6.33 -20.80
N SER A 94 -9.73 6.23 -22.13
CA SER A 94 -10.25 5.06 -22.85
C SER A 94 -9.19 4.00 -23.17
N GLN A 95 -7.92 4.26 -22.86
CA GLN A 95 -6.82 3.33 -23.11
C GLN A 95 -6.99 2.04 -22.30
N GLN A 96 -6.75 0.90 -22.97
CA GLN A 96 -6.93 -0.42 -22.39
C GLN A 96 -5.96 -0.70 -21.22
N LEU A 97 -4.72 -0.22 -21.29
CA LEU A 97 -3.69 -0.52 -20.29
C LEU A 97 -4.00 0.11 -18.91
N PRO A 98 -4.33 1.42 -18.80
CA PRO A 98 -4.88 1.99 -17.57
C PRO A 98 -6.13 1.29 -17.05
N LYS A 99 -7.04 0.87 -17.95
CA LYS A 99 -8.27 0.15 -17.56
C LYS A 99 -7.96 -1.21 -16.91
N MET A 100 -7.06 -1.99 -17.51
CA MET A 100 -6.62 -3.27 -16.94
C MET A 100 -5.93 -3.07 -15.59
N PHE A 101 -5.03 -2.09 -15.50
CA PHE A 101 -4.38 -1.74 -14.24
C PHE A 101 -5.40 -1.38 -13.16
N MET A 102 -6.38 -0.53 -13.47
CA MET A 102 -7.43 -0.14 -12.53
C MET A 102 -8.28 -1.32 -12.07
N GLY A 103 -8.60 -2.27 -12.95
CA GLY A 103 -9.31 -3.49 -12.57
C GLY A 103 -8.53 -4.35 -11.56
N SER A 104 -7.21 -4.46 -11.72
CA SER A 104 -6.35 -5.16 -10.74
C SER A 104 -6.16 -4.37 -9.45
N PHE A 105 -6.03 -3.05 -9.55
CA PHE A 105 -5.91 -2.14 -8.42
C PHE A 105 -7.16 -2.15 -7.52
N LEU A 106 -8.36 -2.08 -8.09
CA LEU A 106 -9.60 -2.15 -7.32
C LEU A 106 -9.76 -3.51 -6.63
N ARG A 107 -9.35 -4.60 -7.28
CA ARG A 107 -9.31 -5.94 -6.65
C ARG A 107 -8.31 -5.99 -5.50
N LEU A 108 -7.14 -5.36 -5.62
CA LEU A 108 -6.17 -5.28 -4.53
C LEU A 108 -6.74 -4.50 -3.34
N LYS A 109 -7.34 -3.32 -3.60
CA LYS A 109 -7.98 -2.50 -2.57
C LYS A 109 -9.08 -3.28 -1.84
N TYR A 110 -9.95 -3.96 -2.58
CA TYR A 110 -11.03 -4.77 -2.00
C TYR A 110 -10.50 -5.90 -1.10
N LYS A 111 -9.44 -6.60 -1.51
CA LYS A 111 -8.79 -7.62 -0.68
C LYS A 111 -8.16 -7.03 0.58
N MET A 112 -7.57 -5.84 0.47
CA MET A 112 -7.02 -5.12 1.63
C MET A 112 -8.13 -4.74 2.63
N GLU A 113 -9.30 -4.34 2.13
CA GLU A 113 -10.47 -4.02 2.95
C GLU A 113 -11.00 -5.25 3.71
N ILE A 114 -11.07 -6.42 3.05
CA ILE A 114 -11.41 -7.68 3.73
C ILE A 114 -10.37 -8.01 4.81
N CYS A 115 -9.08 -7.94 4.48
CA CYS A 115 -8.05 -8.35 5.44
C CYS A 115 -7.86 -7.38 6.60
N GLU A 116 -8.27 -6.12 6.45
CA GLU A 116 -8.29 -5.17 7.56
C GLU A 116 -9.22 -5.66 8.67
N THR A 117 -10.38 -6.22 8.33
CA THR A 117 -11.40 -6.64 9.31
C THR A 117 -10.98 -7.83 10.18
N GLU A 118 -9.94 -8.58 9.78
CA GLU A 118 -9.44 -9.77 10.48
C GLU A 118 -8.56 -9.45 11.72
N GLY A 119 -8.23 -8.17 11.95
CA GLY A 119 -7.39 -7.78 13.07
C GLY A 119 -7.54 -6.31 13.46
N ASN A 120 -6.43 -5.69 13.86
CA ASN A 120 -6.45 -4.30 14.28
C ASN A 120 -6.64 -3.37 13.08
N GLN A 121 -7.73 -2.61 13.09
CA GLN A 121 -8.09 -1.66 12.04
C GLN A 121 -7.45 -0.28 12.27
N THR A 122 -6.73 -0.08 13.38
CA THR A 122 -6.02 1.17 13.61
C THR A 122 -4.77 1.26 12.76
N LEU A 123 -4.41 2.48 12.38
CA LEU A 123 -3.13 2.77 11.75
C LEU A 123 -1.97 2.34 12.67
N SER A 124 -0.83 2.02 12.08
CA SER A 124 0.39 1.89 12.86
C SER A 124 0.87 3.26 13.32
N LEU A 125 1.75 3.32 14.33
CA LEU A 125 2.40 4.59 14.74
C LEU A 125 3.07 5.30 13.54
N CYS A 126 3.68 4.54 12.63
CA CYS A 126 4.25 5.08 11.39
C CYS A 126 3.16 5.69 10.49
N GLY A 127 2.02 5.01 10.35
CA GLY A 127 0.87 5.49 9.61
C GLY A 127 0.31 6.78 10.17
N GLU A 128 0.05 6.83 11.48
CA GLU A 128 -0.47 8.00 12.20
C GLU A 128 0.41 9.24 11.99
N GLU A 129 1.73 9.09 12.10
CA GLU A 129 2.68 10.19 11.96
C GLU A 129 2.82 10.69 10.51
N ASN A 130 2.73 9.80 9.52
CA ASN A 130 3.19 10.10 8.16
C ASN A 130 2.09 10.15 7.10
N LEU A 131 0.97 9.44 7.27
CA LEU A 131 -0.06 9.33 6.23
C LEU A 131 -0.76 10.66 5.94
N LYS A 132 -1.00 11.48 6.96
CA LYS A 132 -1.60 12.82 6.75
C LYS A 132 -0.69 13.71 5.90
N THR A 133 0.58 13.80 6.23
CA THR A 133 1.55 14.60 5.46
C THR A 133 1.68 14.07 4.03
N PHE A 134 1.68 12.74 3.87
CA PHE A 134 1.70 12.10 2.56
C PHE A 134 0.44 12.45 1.74
N GLU A 135 -0.74 12.33 2.34
CA GLU A 135 -2.01 12.67 1.70
C GLU A 135 -2.04 14.14 1.27
N ASP A 136 -1.63 15.06 2.13
CA ASP A 136 -1.56 16.49 1.82
C ASP A 136 -0.59 16.74 0.65
N THR A 137 0.56 16.06 0.64
CA THR A 137 1.53 16.14 -0.46
C THR A 137 0.90 15.66 -1.78
N ILE A 138 0.18 14.54 -1.76
CA ILE A 138 -0.50 13.99 -2.94
C ILE A 138 -1.63 14.91 -3.41
N LYS A 139 -2.44 15.48 -2.50
CA LYS A 139 -3.55 16.39 -2.83
C LYS A 139 -3.08 17.63 -3.59
N MET A 140 -1.92 18.16 -3.20
CA MET A 140 -1.31 19.36 -3.79
C MET A 140 -0.56 19.09 -5.11
N LEU A 141 -0.47 17.84 -5.58
CA LEU A 141 0.21 17.54 -6.83
C LEU A 141 -0.48 18.21 -8.02
N GLN A 142 0.33 18.93 -8.79
CA GLN A 142 -0.05 19.45 -10.10
C GLN A 142 -0.24 18.29 -11.09
N PRO A 143 -1.03 18.47 -12.18
CA PRO A 143 -1.33 17.40 -13.13
C PRO A 143 -0.10 16.68 -13.69
N LYS A 144 0.99 17.40 -13.99
CA LYS A 144 2.26 16.80 -14.46
C LYS A 144 2.88 15.88 -13.40
N SER A 145 2.80 16.25 -12.13
CA SER A 145 3.36 15.49 -11.01
C SER A 145 2.53 14.26 -10.65
N LEU A 146 1.28 14.15 -11.13
CA LEU A 146 0.48 12.93 -10.97
C LEU A 146 1.10 11.74 -11.72
N LEU A 147 1.72 11.97 -12.89
CA LEU A 147 2.44 10.91 -13.63
C LEU A 147 3.62 10.36 -12.82
N LYS A 148 4.29 11.24 -12.07
CA LYS A 148 5.34 10.83 -11.14
C LYS A 148 4.78 10.02 -9.98
N ALA A 149 3.65 10.41 -9.40
CA ALA A 149 3.01 9.62 -8.36
C ALA A 149 2.66 8.22 -8.88
N GLN A 150 2.11 8.12 -10.10
CA GLN A 150 1.80 6.84 -10.75
C GLN A 150 3.07 5.99 -10.93
N SER A 151 4.20 6.58 -11.35
CA SER A 151 5.45 5.83 -11.52
C SER A 151 6.03 5.36 -10.19
N GLU A 152 5.91 6.16 -9.12
CA GLU A 152 6.33 5.77 -7.77
C GLU A 152 5.41 4.70 -7.14
N PHE A 153 4.16 4.52 -7.60
CA PHE A 153 3.22 3.54 -7.03
C PHE A 153 3.75 2.10 -7.06
N ARG A 154 4.64 1.76 -8.00
CA ARG A 154 5.31 0.45 -8.01
C ARG A 154 6.00 0.15 -6.68
N GLN A 155 6.52 1.17 -6.00
CA GLN A 155 7.17 1.01 -4.70
C GLN A 155 6.18 0.60 -3.60
N VAL A 156 4.93 1.03 -3.66
CA VAL A 156 3.86 0.59 -2.75
C VAL A 156 3.57 -0.89 -2.95
N LEU A 157 3.49 -1.36 -4.21
CA LEU A 157 3.33 -2.79 -4.51
C LEU A 157 4.47 -3.63 -3.95
N VAL A 158 5.71 -3.11 -3.96
CA VAL A 158 6.86 -3.79 -3.35
C VAL A 158 6.69 -3.90 -1.84
N TRP A 159 6.20 -2.84 -1.17
CA TRP A 159 5.96 -2.88 0.27
C TRP A 159 4.88 -3.89 0.65
N ILE A 160 3.79 -3.96 -0.13
CA ILE A 160 2.74 -4.96 0.06
C ILE A 160 3.30 -6.37 -0.11
N SER A 161 4.09 -6.61 -1.16
CA SER A 161 4.76 -7.91 -1.36
C SER A 161 5.63 -8.31 -0.18
N ILE A 162 6.43 -7.37 0.35
CA ILE A 162 7.30 -7.63 1.51
C ILE A 162 6.46 -7.93 2.76
N ALA A 163 5.34 -7.24 2.96
CA ALA A 163 4.44 -7.50 4.08
C ALA A 163 3.83 -8.92 4.00
N MET A 164 3.49 -9.39 2.80
CA MET A 164 3.04 -10.76 2.57
C MET A 164 4.14 -11.81 2.78
N ASP A 165 5.40 -11.52 2.44
CA ASP A 165 6.50 -12.48 2.60
C ASP A 165 6.95 -12.65 4.07
N LYS A 166 6.77 -11.63 4.91
CA LYS A 166 7.08 -11.72 6.34
C LYS A 166 6.29 -12.83 7.04
N SER A 167 5.05 -13.07 6.65
CA SER A 167 4.23 -14.11 7.27
C SER A 167 4.62 -15.53 6.85
N ARG A 168 5.20 -15.71 5.66
CA ARG A 168 5.71 -17.01 5.22
C ARG A 168 6.94 -17.49 5.99
N THR A 169 7.74 -16.56 6.48
CA THR A 169 8.94 -16.89 7.27
C THR A 169 8.62 -17.24 8.73
N HIS A 170 7.42 -16.93 9.22
CA HIS A 170 6.98 -17.27 10.59
C HIS A 170 6.32 -18.65 10.70
N GLU A 171 6.18 -19.40 9.59
CA GLU A 171 5.64 -20.77 9.56
C GLU A 171 6.74 -21.86 9.62
N ILE A 172 8.03 -21.50 9.65
CA ILE A 172 9.16 -22.46 9.62
C ILE A 172 9.73 -22.78 11.03
N HIS A 173 9.09 -22.33 12.12
CA HIS A 173 9.54 -22.61 13.49
C HIS A 173 8.46 -23.21 14.38
#